data_AF-A0A3N1ZU84-F1
#
_entry.id   AF-A0A3N1ZU84-F1
#
_cell.length_a   1.000
_cell.length_b   1.000
_cell.length_c   1.000
_cell.angle_alpha   90.00
_cell.angle_beta   90.00
_cell.angle_gamma   90.00
#
_symmetry.space_group_name_H-M   'P 1'
#
loop_
_entity.id
_entity.type
_entity.pdbx_description
1 polymer ?
#
loop_
_entity_poly.entity_id
_entity_poly.type
_entity_poly.pdbx_seq_one_letter_code
_entity_poly.pdbx_strand_id
1 'polypeptide(L)'
;MFSIVFTPLEVTSYAVPPVWRLLTKLLYFVALAGAIGATLTHALALRPSLRLAPRAEGPVRHRVTTALGLSGLALLACGYLQLAGRVARAKNGPSYGQALAPGTIVDYLRKPAEEGEWVSTGIMIGLQNLLFLACAVLLLLAWRRRDDRLALPAGLVAAVGSLTGSIPRKAVDADHLASAVAVQAHIIGGSVWLGGLGLLAAISLARRHGDAEENAAWAQAWSHFGTVALWSVGAVVASGLWLTRREVGSIDQLWTTIFGRVLLAKLVLVAALFAAGAWNQLVLMPAIAREQRRNHQQRVGELVLTHFPRVVATETVIGLGVLACVSFLVGSARGEAGQPEAGPIALPLLGIGLVMIGMMAASFWATTRASAALARLEAPVEAPHRTADAVGAPS
;
A
#
# COMPACT_ATOMS: atom_id res chain seq x y z
N MET A 1 29.84 37.28 40.26
CA MET A 1 29.61 37.67 38.86
C MET A 1 29.79 36.41 38.00
N PHE A 2 28.75 35.57 37.93
CA PHE A 2 28.70 34.39 37.05
C PHE A 2 27.43 34.53 36.23
N SER A 3 27.54 35.19 35.06
CA SER A 3 26.46 35.20 34.07
C SER A 3 26.53 33.88 33.32
N ILE A 4 25.60 32.98 33.61
CA ILE A 4 25.32 31.82 32.78
C ILE A 4 24.70 32.37 31.48
N VAL A 5 25.51 32.41 30.43
CA VAL A 5 25.03 32.66 29.07
C VAL A 5 24.21 31.45 28.68
N PHE A 6 22.88 31.57 28.75
CA PHE A 6 21.99 30.69 28.02
C PHE A 6 22.21 30.99 26.54
N THR A 7 23.06 30.20 25.89
CA THR A 7 22.96 30.01 24.44
C THR A 7 21.59 29.41 24.18
N PRO A 8 20.69 30.09 23.44
CA PRO A 8 19.48 29.43 22.99
C PRO A 8 19.95 28.28 22.10
N LEU A 9 19.61 27.04 22.49
CA LEU A 9 19.61 25.93 21.55
C LEU A 9 18.79 26.43 20.35
N GLU A 10 19.41 26.49 19.16
CA GLU A 10 18.67 26.66 17.92
C GLU A 10 17.74 25.46 17.79
N VAL A 11 16.56 25.55 18.41
CA VAL A 11 15.45 24.65 18.15
C VAL A 11 15.15 24.88 16.69
N THR A 12 15.53 23.94 15.83
CA THR A 12 15.18 23.98 14.42
C THR A 12 13.66 23.92 14.34
N SER A 13 13.03 25.10 14.25
CA SER A 13 11.57 25.21 14.27
C SER A 13 11.04 24.50 13.02
N TYR A 14 10.19 23.50 13.21
CA TYR A 14 9.52 22.84 12.10
C TYR A 14 8.81 23.86 11.22
N ALA A 15 9.24 23.96 9.97
CA ALA A 15 8.60 24.81 8.98
C ALA A 15 7.53 24.00 8.24
N VAL A 16 6.26 24.38 8.41
CA VAL A 16 5.14 23.75 7.70
C VAL A 16 5.41 23.81 6.19
N PRO A 17 5.42 22.65 5.49
CA PRO A 17 5.68 22.63 4.07
C PRO A 17 4.65 23.48 3.29
N PRO A 18 5.05 24.15 2.21
CA PRO A 18 4.10 24.89 1.38
C PRO A 18 3.04 23.94 0.79
N VAL A 19 1.82 24.45 0.59
CA VAL A 19 0.64 23.65 0.18
C VAL A 19 0.91 22.81 -1.07
N TRP A 20 1.59 23.35 -2.07
CA TRP A 20 1.94 22.62 -3.28
C TRP A 20 2.72 21.33 -2.96
N ARG A 21 3.64 21.36 -1.98
CA ARG A 21 4.47 20.21 -1.61
C ARG A 21 3.65 19.12 -0.93
N LEU A 22 2.67 19.52 -0.12
CA LEU A 22 1.75 18.59 0.52
C LEU A 22 0.91 17.87 -0.54
N LEU A 23 0.32 18.65 -1.45
CA LEU A 23 -0.53 18.15 -2.52
C LEU A 23 0.22 17.24 -3.50
N THR A 24 1.37 17.65 -4.01
CA THR A 24 2.12 16.81 -4.96
C THR A 24 2.60 15.52 -4.33
N LYS A 25 3.03 15.55 -3.07
CA LYS A 25 3.47 14.35 -2.35
C LYS A 25 2.31 13.38 -2.11
N LEU A 26 1.16 13.88 -1.65
CA LEU A 26 -0.06 13.09 -1.48
C LEU A 26 -0.50 12.45 -2.80
N LEU A 27 -0.70 13.27 -3.84
CA LEU A 27 -1.17 12.82 -5.15
C LEU A 27 -0.19 11.82 -5.80
N TYR A 28 1.11 12.05 -5.66
CA TYR A 28 2.13 11.12 -6.13
C TYR A 28 2.00 9.73 -5.49
N PHE A 29 1.85 9.65 -4.16
CA PHE A 29 1.72 8.35 -3.50
C PHE A 29 0.39 7.67 -3.78
N VAL A 30 -0.71 8.43 -3.94
CA VAL A 30 -1.99 7.88 -4.39
C VAL A 30 -1.88 7.29 -5.80
N ALA A 31 -1.25 8.02 -6.73
CA ALA A 31 -1.06 7.55 -8.09
C ALA A 31 -0.11 6.34 -8.17
N LEU A 32 0.97 6.34 -7.37
CA LEU A 32 1.89 5.22 -7.26
C LEU A 32 1.20 3.96 -6.69
N ALA A 33 0.39 4.14 -5.65
CA ALA A 33 -0.46 3.06 -5.11
C ALA A 33 -1.42 2.53 -6.17
N GLY A 34 -2.09 3.40 -6.92
CA GLY A 34 -2.94 3.01 -8.04
C GLY A 34 -2.19 2.23 -9.14
N ALA A 35 -0.96 2.61 -9.46
CA ALA A 35 -0.18 1.93 -10.52
C ALA A 35 0.38 0.57 -10.08
N ILE A 36 0.90 0.47 -8.85
CA ILE A 36 1.51 -0.76 -8.32
C ILE A 36 0.45 -1.67 -7.70
N GLY A 37 -0.37 -1.16 -6.80
CA GLY A 37 -1.30 -1.98 -6.02
C GLY A 37 -2.52 -2.44 -6.79
N ALA A 38 -3.08 -1.60 -7.66
CA ALA A 38 -4.23 -2.03 -8.48
C ALA A 38 -3.82 -3.13 -9.47
N THR A 39 -2.65 -3.02 -10.10
CA THR A 39 -2.15 -4.03 -11.05
C THR A 39 -1.84 -5.36 -10.36
N LEU A 40 -1.15 -5.33 -9.21
CA LEU A 40 -0.86 -6.53 -8.42
C LEU A 40 -2.13 -7.17 -7.85
N THR A 41 -3.06 -6.37 -7.33
CA THR A 41 -4.35 -6.87 -6.82
C THR A 41 -5.18 -7.48 -7.94
N HIS A 42 -5.20 -6.85 -9.11
CA HIS A 42 -5.86 -7.44 -10.26
C HIS A 42 -5.23 -8.80 -10.63
N ALA A 43 -3.90 -8.87 -10.75
CA ALA A 43 -3.19 -10.09 -11.17
C ALA A 43 -3.30 -11.23 -10.15
N LEU A 44 -3.19 -10.93 -8.85
CA LEU A 44 -3.08 -11.93 -7.78
C LEU A 44 -4.42 -12.28 -7.14
N ALA A 45 -5.40 -11.38 -7.16
CA ALA A 45 -6.66 -11.57 -6.45
C ALA A 45 -7.87 -11.62 -7.38
N LEU A 46 -8.05 -10.60 -8.22
CA LEU A 46 -9.26 -10.46 -9.00
C LEU A 46 -9.30 -11.38 -10.24
N ARG A 47 -8.21 -11.44 -11.00
CA ARG A 47 -8.13 -12.22 -12.24
C ARG A 47 -8.32 -13.73 -12.02
N PRO A 48 -7.69 -14.37 -11.01
CA PRO A 48 -7.93 -15.79 -10.74
C PRO A 48 -9.39 -16.07 -10.35
N SER A 49 -10.02 -15.18 -9.60
CA SER A 49 -11.42 -15.33 -9.16
C SER A 49 -12.43 -15.13 -10.29
N LEU A 50 -12.18 -14.19 -11.21
CA LEU A 50 -13.06 -13.97 -12.35
C LEU A 50 -13.03 -15.12 -13.38
N ARG A 51 -11.92 -15.87 -13.47
CA ARG A 51 -11.85 -17.07 -14.32
C ARG A 51 -12.85 -18.16 -13.91
N LEU A 52 -13.29 -18.14 -12.66
CA LEU A 52 -14.28 -19.06 -12.12
C LEU A 52 -15.72 -18.55 -12.33
N ALA A 53 -15.89 -17.34 -12.85
CA ALA A 53 -17.19 -16.74 -13.18
C ALA A 53 -17.18 -16.08 -14.58
N PRO A 54 -17.18 -16.86 -15.67
CA PRO A 54 -17.01 -16.35 -17.04
C PRO A 54 -18.05 -15.30 -17.44
N ARG A 55 -19.28 -15.39 -16.90
CA ARG A 55 -20.34 -14.39 -17.17
C ARG A 55 -20.00 -13.00 -16.63
N ALA A 56 -19.30 -12.94 -15.49
CA ALA A 56 -18.92 -11.69 -14.85
C ALA A 56 -17.62 -11.09 -15.41
N GLU A 57 -16.80 -11.92 -16.09
CA GLU A 57 -15.45 -11.54 -16.52
C GLU A 57 -15.44 -10.33 -17.46
N GLY A 58 -16.31 -10.30 -18.47
CA GLY A 58 -16.33 -9.25 -19.50
C GLY A 58 -16.57 -7.83 -18.94
N PRO A 59 -17.71 -7.58 -18.27
CA PRO A 59 -18.01 -6.27 -17.68
C PRO A 59 -17.00 -5.85 -16.62
N VAL A 60 -16.52 -6.77 -15.78
CA VAL A 60 -15.53 -6.47 -14.74
C VAL A 60 -14.17 -6.14 -15.37
N ARG A 61 -13.73 -6.89 -16.38
CA ARG A 61 -12.48 -6.60 -17.14
C ARG A 61 -12.50 -5.22 -17.76
N HIS A 62 -13.63 -4.76 -18.27
CA HIS A 62 -13.78 -3.39 -18.78
C HIS A 62 -13.53 -2.34 -17.68
N ARG A 63 -14.15 -2.51 -16.51
CA ARG A 63 -13.99 -1.59 -15.38
C ARG A 63 -12.57 -1.59 -14.83
N VAL A 64 -11.98 -2.78 -14.67
CA VAL A 64 -10.59 -2.95 -14.24
C VAL A 64 -9.64 -2.24 -15.20
N THR A 65 -9.70 -2.56 -16.49
CA THR A 65 -8.78 -1.97 -17.48
C THR A 65 -8.94 -0.45 -17.58
N THR A 66 -10.14 0.08 -17.36
CA THR A 66 -10.39 1.51 -17.27
C THR A 66 -9.76 2.12 -16.01
N ALA A 67 -9.98 1.53 -14.83
CA ALA A 67 -9.35 1.97 -13.58
C ALA A 67 -7.82 1.94 -13.66
N LEU A 68 -7.26 0.88 -14.25
CA LEU A 68 -5.82 0.75 -14.51
C LEU A 68 -5.30 1.84 -15.46
N GLY A 69 -6.00 2.11 -16.57
CA GLY A 69 -5.65 3.20 -17.48
C GLY A 69 -5.66 4.58 -16.80
N LEU A 70 -6.66 4.84 -15.95
CA LEU A 70 -6.75 6.06 -15.15
C LEU A 70 -5.60 6.17 -14.14
N SER A 71 -5.23 5.07 -13.47
CA SER A 71 -4.03 5.04 -12.60
C SER A 71 -2.75 5.38 -13.36
N GLY A 72 -2.60 4.91 -14.61
CA GLY A 72 -1.47 5.26 -15.47
C GLY A 72 -1.41 6.75 -15.81
N LEU A 73 -2.55 7.36 -16.18
CA LEU A 73 -2.65 8.79 -16.42
C LEU A 73 -2.36 9.61 -15.16
N ALA A 74 -2.91 9.19 -14.01
CA ALA A 74 -2.65 9.81 -12.72
C ALA A 74 -1.16 9.73 -12.36
N LEU A 75 -0.48 8.61 -12.61
CA LEU A 75 0.95 8.46 -12.36
C LEU A 75 1.79 9.43 -13.19
N LEU A 76 1.45 9.64 -14.46
CA LEU A 76 2.13 10.62 -15.31
C LEU A 76 1.93 12.05 -14.81
N ALA A 77 0.67 12.45 -14.58
CA ALA A 77 0.34 13.80 -14.16
C ALA A 77 0.97 14.11 -12.78
N CYS A 78 0.76 13.24 -11.80
CA CYS A 78 1.27 13.43 -10.44
C CYS A 78 2.79 13.26 -10.38
N GLY A 79 3.36 12.35 -11.19
CA GLY A 79 4.80 12.16 -11.34
C GLY A 79 5.49 13.43 -11.87
N TYR A 80 4.91 14.08 -12.87
CA TYR A 80 5.39 15.36 -13.40
C TYR A 80 5.35 16.48 -12.35
N LEU A 81 4.22 16.63 -11.64
CA LEU A 81 4.08 17.63 -10.58
C LEU A 81 5.08 17.39 -9.44
N GLN A 82 5.33 16.13 -9.10
CA GLN A 82 6.33 15.75 -8.10
C GLN A 82 7.76 15.95 -8.59
N LEU A 83 8.03 15.77 -9.89
CA LEU A 83 9.31 16.08 -10.51
C LEU A 83 9.60 17.58 -10.43
N ALA A 84 8.66 18.44 -10.83
CA ALA A 84 8.76 19.89 -10.64
C ALA A 84 8.99 20.24 -9.15
N GLY A 85 8.30 19.53 -8.25
CA GLY A 85 8.49 19.68 -6.80
C GLY A 85 9.86 19.25 -6.29
N ARG A 86 10.57 18.35 -6.98
CA ARG A 86 11.99 18.03 -6.71
C ARG A 86 12.91 19.14 -7.22
N VAL A 87 12.67 19.64 -8.43
CA VAL A 87 13.42 20.75 -9.04
C VAL A 87 13.36 22.01 -8.17
N ALA A 88 12.16 22.38 -7.71
CA ALA A 88 11.95 23.54 -6.83
C ALA A 88 12.65 23.41 -5.46
N ARG A 89 12.93 22.18 -5.00
CA ARG A 89 13.62 21.91 -3.72
C ARG A 89 15.11 21.69 -3.86
N ALA A 90 15.64 21.72 -5.09
CA ALA A 90 17.08 21.66 -5.28
C ALA A 90 17.75 22.86 -4.60
N LYS A 91 19.02 22.74 -4.23
CA LYS A 91 19.81 23.87 -3.72
C LYS A 91 19.77 25.00 -4.76
N ASN A 92 19.37 26.21 -4.32
CA ASN A 92 19.12 27.37 -5.19
C ASN A 92 18.10 27.09 -6.31
N GLY A 93 17.10 26.25 -6.02
CA GLY A 93 16.03 25.92 -6.95
C GLY A 93 15.10 27.11 -7.23
N PRO A 94 14.46 27.14 -8.41
CA PRO A 94 13.51 28.19 -8.77
C PRO A 94 12.19 28.03 -7.97
N SER A 95 11.29 29.00 -8.11
CA SER A 95 9.93 28.86 -7.57
C SER A 95 9.21 27.64 -8.17
N TYR A 96 8.22 27.08 -7.45
CA TYR A 96 7.48 25.92 -7.95
C TYR A 96 6.81 26.16 -9.31
N GLY A 97 6.29 27.37 -9.55
CA GLY A 97 5.69 27.74 -10.83
C GLY A 97 6.70 27.72 -11.99
N GLN A 98 7.93 28.21 -11.76
CA GLN A 98 9.01 28.13 -12.74
C GLN A 98 9.51 26.70 -12.93
N ALA A 99 9.54 25.89 -11.86
CA ALA A 99 9.96 24.49 -11.91
C ALA A 99 9.03 23.59 -12.75
N LEU A 100 7.80 24.05 -13.04
CA LEU A 100 6.87 23.38 -13.97
C LEU A 100 7.25 23.57 -15.43
N ALA A 101 8.19 24.47 -15.77
CA ALA A 101 8.61 24.64 -17.14
C ALA A 101 9.44 23.43 -17.61
N PRO A 102 9.13 22.82 -18.78
CA PRO A 102 9.90 21.68 -19.30
C PRO A 102 11.39 21.95 -19.45
N GLY A 103 11.79 23.18 -19.84
CA GLY A 103 13.20 23.57 -19.95
C GLY A 103 13.94 23.46 -18.62
N THR A 104 13.35 23.98 -17.54
CA THR A 104 13.93 23.92 -16.19
C THR A 104 14.05 22.48 -15.67
N ILE A 105 13.10 21.61 -16.00
CA ILE A 105 13.18 20.18 -15.69
C ILE A 105 14.35 19.53 -16.45
N VAL A 106 14.47 19.81 -17.76
CA VAL A 106 15.56 19.28 -18.59
C VAL A 106 16.92 19.73 -18.06
N ASP A 107 17.06 21.01 -17.69
CA ASP A 107 18.30 21.55 -17.10
C ASP A 107 18.65 20.84 -15.79
N TYR A 108 17.64 20.56 -14.95
CA TYR A 108 17.84 19.80 -13.72
C TYR A 108 18.28 18.35 -14.00
N LEU A 109 17.68 17.68 -14.98
CA LEU A 109 18.03 16.31 -15.36
C LEU A 109 19.43 16.20 -16.00
N ARG A 110 19.94 17.29 -16.57
CA ARG A 110 21.28 17.36 -17.19
C ARG A 110 22.39 17.73 -16.20
N LYS A 111 22.07 18.00 -14.93
CA LYS A 111 23.10 18.28 -13.92
C LYS A 111 24.11 17.13 -13.84
N PRO A 112 25.43 17.43 -13.82
CA PRO A 112 26.46 16.41 -13.69
C PRO A 112 26.40 15.74 -12.31
N ALA A 113 27.08 14.60 -12.18
CA ALA A 113 27.23 13.94 -10.90
C ALA A 113 28.06 14.81 -9.94
N GLU A 114 27.68 14.81 -8.66
CA GLU A 114 28.50 15.48 -7.64
C GLU A 114 29.75 14.64 -7.33
N GLU A 115 30.72 15.25 -6.65
CA GLU A 115 31.98 14.58 -6.32
C GLU A 115 31.74 13.29 -5.50
N GLY A 116 32.36 12.19 -5.92
CA GLY A 116 32.19 10.87 -5.31
C GLY A 116 30.92 10.11 -5.72
N GLU A 117 30.06 10.69 -6.56
CA GLU A 117 28.89 10.01 -7.11
C GLU A 117 29.22 9.30 -8.43
N TRP A 118 28.86 8.01 -8.55
CA TRP A 118 29.09 7.25 -9.78
C TRP A 118 28.03 7.51 -10.86
N VAL A 119 26.94 8.18 -10.50
CA VAL A 119 25.86 8.58 -11.43
C VAL A 119 25.16 9.85 -10.95
N SER A 120 24.80 10.72 -11.90
CA SER A 120 24.12 11.96 -11.55
C SER A 120 22.71 11.72 -11.04
N THR A 121 22.26 12.61 -10.14
CA THR A 121 20.87 12.66 -9.67
C THR A 121 19.89 12.77 -10.83
N GLY A 122 20.26 13.56 -11.85
CA GLY A 122 19.45 13.77 -13.05
C GLY A 122 19.20 12.48 -13.84
N ILE A 123 20.23 11.65 -14.05
CA ILE A 123 20.09 10.35 -14.75
C ILE A 123 19.17 9.40 -13.98
N MET A 124 19.35 9.26 -12.66
CA MET A 124 18.52 8.37 -11.84
C MET A 124 17.05 8.79 -11.83
N ILE A 125 16.78 10.09 -11.69
CA ILE A 125 15.42 10.63 -11.75
C ILE A 125 14.84 10.50 -13.16
N GLY A 126 15.63 10.71 -14.20
CA GLY A 126 15.24 10.50 -15.59
C GLY A 126 14.80 9.07 -15.84
N LEU A 127 15.62 8.10 -15.42
CA LEU A 127 15.31 6.66 -15.51
C LEU A 127 14.01 6.31 -14.77
N GLN A 128 13.84 6.78 -13.54
CA GLN A 128 12.60 6.59 -12.77
C GLN A 128 11.36 7.09 -13.54
N ASN A 129 11.41 8.30 -14.12
CA ASN A 129 10.28 8.87 -14.85
C ASN A 129 10.04 8.18 -16.20
N LEU A 130 11.09 7.69 -16.86
CA LEU A 130 10.96 6.86 -18.07
C LEU A 130 10.25 5.54 -17.76
N LEU A 131 10.57 4.91 -16.62
CA LEU A 131 9.89 3.70 -16.17
C LEU A 131 8.41 4.00 -15.84
N PHE A 132 8.11 5.12 -15.19
CA PHE A 132 6.72 5.54 -14.96
C PHE A 132 5.97 5.83 -16.27
N LEU A 133 6.63 6.40 -17.27
CA LEU A 133 6.07 6.56 -18.60
C LEU A 133 5.79 5.21 -19.27
N ALA A 134 6.72 4.27 -19.24
CA ALA A 134 6.53 2.93 -19.77
C ALA A 134 5.37 2.20 -19.07
N CYS A 135 5.27 2.30 -17.74
CA CYS A 135 4.13 1.80 -16.97
C CYS A 135 2.80 2.40 -17.48
N ALA A 136 2.71 3.73 -17.57
CA ALA A 136 1.49 4.40 -18.02
C ALA A 136 1.10 4.01 -19.45
N VAL A 137 2.07 3.88 -20.36
CA VAL A 137 1.83 3.38 -21.73
C VAL A 137 1.26 1.97 -21.71
N LEU A 138 1.84 1.06 -20.92
CA LEU A 138 1.33 -0.31 -20.79
C LEU A 138 -0.10 -0.34 -20.23
N LEU A 139 -0.43 0.49 -19.23
CA LEU A 139 -1.78 0.59 -18.67
C LEU A 139 -2.79 1.22 -19.65
N LEU A 140 -2.38 2.22 -20.42
CA LEU A 140 -3.20 2.80 -21.49
C LEU A 140 -3.44 1.81 -22.63
N LEU A 141 -2.45 0.99 -22.99
CA LEU A 141 -2.60 -0.09 -23.95
C LEU A 141 -3.54 -1.17 -23.41
N ALA A 142 -3.42 -1.54 -22.13
CA ALA A 142 -4.34 -2.46 -21.46
C ALA A 142 -5.78 -1.95 -21.51
N TRP A 143 -5.98 -0.65 -21.26
CA TRP A 143 -7.28 0.02 -21.36
C TRP A 143 -7.83 0.02 -22.79
N ARG A 144 -7.03 0.47 -23.76
CA ARG A 144 -7.45 0.62 -25.15
C ARG A 144 -7.71 -0.71 -25.84
N ARG A 145 -6.85 -1.71 -25.61
CA ARG A 145 -6.95 -3.06 -26.21
C ARG A 145 -7.84 -4.00 -25.40
N ARG A 146 -8.25 -3.59 -24.19
CA ARG A 146 -8.96 -4.46 -23.21
C ARG A 146 -8.17 -5.72 -22.88
N ASP A 147 -6.83 -5.62 -22.93
CA ASP A 147 -5.90 -6.71 -22.67
C ASP A 147 -5.34 -6.59 -21.25
N ASP A 148 -5.88 -7.41 -20.35
CA ASP A 148 -5.52 -7.43 -18.93
C ASP A 148 -4.12 -8.04 -18.66
N ARG A 149 -3.52 -8.71 -19.66
CA ARG A 149 -2.18 -9.34 -19.55
C ARG A 149 -1.08 -8.31 -19.34
N LEU A 150 -1.31 -7.07 -19.79
CA LEU A 150 -0.37 -5.97 -19.65
C LEU A 150 -0.36 -5.36 -18.23
N ALA A 151 -1.32 -5.68 -17.38
CA ALA A 151 -1.42 -5.10 -16.03
C ALA A 151 -0.22 -5.48 -15.14
N LEU A 152 0.13 -6.76 -15.07
CA LEU A 152 1.26 -7.23 -14.25
C LEU A 152 2.61 -6.63 -14.67
N PRO A 153 3.05 -6.70 -15.95
CA PRO A 153 4.30 -6.08 -16.34
C PRO A 153 4.30 -4.57 -16.09
N ALA A 154 3.18 -3.88 -16.29
CA ALA A 154 3.07 -2.45 -15.96
C ALA A 154 3.30 -2.18 -14.47
N GLY A 155 2.69 -2.97 -13.59
CA GLY A 155 2.89 -2.88 -12.14
C GLY A 155 4.33 -3.14 -11.71
N LEU A 156 4.98 -4.14 -12.31
CA LEU A 156 6.39 -4.44 -12.06
C LEU A 156 7.30 -3.30 -12.52
N VAL A 157 7.04 -2.72 -13.69
CA VAL A 157 7.76 -1.55 -14.19
C VAL A 157 7.61 -0.34 -13.24
N ALA A 158 6.41 -0.10 -12.71
CA ALA A 158 6.21 0.95 -11.70
C ALA A 158 6.96 0.66 -10.38
N ALA A 159 6.97 -0.60 -9.93
CA ALA A 159 7.72 -1.00 -8.75
C ALA A 159 9.23 -0.78 -8.94
N VAL A 160 9.79 -1.20 -10.09
CA VAL A 160 11.20 -0.96 -10.44
C VAL A 160 11.50 0.54 -10.55
N GLY A 161 10.60 1.33 -11.13
CA GLY A 161 10.74 2.79 -11.17
C GLY A 161 10.77 3.43 -9.78
N SER A 162 9.95 2.93 -8.84
CA SER A 162 10.01 3.35 -7.43
C SER A 162 11.38 3.01 -6.82
N LEU A 163 11.86 1.79 -7.01
CA LEU A 163 13.13 1.27 -6.49
C LEU A 163 14.34 2.09 -6.96
N THR A 164 14.31 2.61 -8.20
CA THR A 164 15.39 3.46 -8.75
C THR A 164 15.75 4.62 -7.83
N GLY A 165 14.76 5.22 -7.16
CA GLY A 165 14.98 6.34 -6.23
C GLY A 165 15.73 5.99 -4.94
N SER A 166 15.93 4.69 -4.65
CA SER A 166 16.63 4.21 -3.45
C SER A 166 17.99 3.58 -3.73
N ILE A 167 18.43 3.55 -4.99
CA ILE A 167 19.76 3.06 -5.34
C ILE A 167 20.80 4.08 -4.85
N PRO A 168 21.74 3.69 -3.96
CA PRO A 168 22.79 4.60 -3.51
C PRO A 168 23.69 5.04 -4.67
N ARG A 169 23.90 6.35 -4.80
CA ARG A 169 24.72 6.94 -5.88
C ARG A 169 26.19 7.11 -5.49
N LYS A 170 26.54 6.74 -4.26
CA LYS A 170 27.89 6.72 -3.68
C LYS A 170 27.99 5.55 -2.69
N ALA A 171 29.20 5.24 -2.23
CA ALA A 171 29.40 4.23 -1.19
C ALA A 171 28.64 4.64 0.09
N VAL A 172 27.92 3.68 0.67
CA VAL A 172 27.13 3.85 1.89
C VAL A 172 27.40 2.68 2.84
N ASP A 173 27.23 2.92 4.13
CA ASP A 173 27.31 1.85 5.13
C ASP A 173 26.07 0.93 5.11
N ALA A 174 26.12 -0.13 5.93
CA ALA A 174 25.04 -1.09 6.04
C ALA A 174 23.74 -0.50 6.61
N ASP A 175 23.84 0.54 7.44
CA ASP A 175 22.69 1.18 8.10
C ASP A 175 21.89 2.05 7.12
N HIS A 176 22.57 2.80 6.26
CA HIS A 176 21.97 3.52 5.14
C HIS A 176 21.31 2.57 4.13
N LEU A 177 21.95 1.44 3.83
CA LEU A 177 21.35 0.42 2.96
C LEU A 177 20.09 -0.18 3.59
N ALA A 178 20.14 -0.54 4.88
CA ALA A 178 18.97 -1.03 5.60
C ALA A 178 17.83 -0.01 5.62
N SER A 179 18.15 1.27 5.79
CA SER A 179 17.18 2.37 5.70
C SER A 179 16.54 2.46 4.31
N ALA A 180 17.34 2.41 3.24
CA ALA A 180 16.83 2.42 1.86
C ALA A 180 15.90 1.24 1.57
N VAL A 181 16.25 0.04 2.05
CA VAL A 181 15.40 -1.15 1.95
C VAL A 181 14.10 -0.98 2.74
N ALA A 182 14.16 -0.49 3.98
CA ALA A 182 12.98 -0.26 4.80
C ALA A 182 12.04 0.77 4.16
N VAL A 183 12.58 1.89 3.65
CA VAL A 183 11.79 2.90 2.92
C VAL A 183 11.05 2.26 1.74
N GLN A 184 11.73 1.43 0.93
CA GLN A 184 11.08 0.80 -0.22
C GLN A 184 10.10 -0.29 0.16
N ALA A 185 10.41 -1.10 1.18
CA ALA A 185 9.46 -2.06 1.71
C ALA A 185 8.17 -1.36 2.20
N HIS A 186 8.31 -0.19 2.85
CA HIS A 186 7.18 0.62 3.29
C HIS A 186 6.39 1.19 2.10
N ILE A 187 7.07 1.75 1.10
CA ILE A 187 6.43 2.34 -0.09
C ILE A 187 5.72 1.26 -0.92
N ILE A 188 6.40 0.15 -1.24
CA ILE A 188 5.82 -0.92 -2.03
C ILE A 188 4.70 -1.61 -1.26
N GLY A 189 4.90 -1.98 0.00
CA GLY A 189 3.86 -2.59 0.83
C GLY A 189 2.64 -1.69 0.98
N GLY A 190 2.84 -0.39 1.28
CA GLY A 190 1.76 0.58 1.36
C GLY A 190 1.04 0.80 0.02
N SER A 191 1.80 0.83 -1.09
CA SER A 191 1.26 0.97 -2.44
C SER A 191 0.40 -0.23 -2.83
N VAL A 192 0.85 -1.45 -2.53
CA VAL A 192 0.10 -2.69 -2.80
C VAL A 192 -1.18 -2.73 -1.99
N TRP A 193 -1.09 -2.43 -0.68
CA TRP A 193 -2.23 -2.46 0.21
C TRP A 193 -3.29 -1.41 -0.15
N LEU A 194 -2.90 -0.13 -0.20
CA LEU A 194 -3.84 0.95 -0.46
C LEU A 194 -4.33 0.98 -1.91
N GLY A 195 -3.46 0.64 -2.87
CA GLY A 195 -3.83 0.55 -4.28
C GLY A 195 -4.81 -0.59 -4.54
N GLY A 196 -4.65 -1.71 -3.85
CA GLY A 196 -5.58 -2.83 -3.91
C GLY A 196 -6.94 -2.51 -3.31
N LEU A 197 -6.97 -1.89 -2.11
CA LEU A 197 -8.20 -1.38 -1.51
C LEU A 197 -8.91 -0.39 -2.44
N GLY A 198 -8.17 0.57 -3.00
CA GLY A 198 -8.73 1.55 -3.94
C GLY A 198 -9.33 0.92 -5.19
N LEU A 199 -8.67 -0.09 -5.78
CA LEU A 199 -9.20 -0.82 -6.93
C LEU A 199 -10.48 -1.58 -6.57
N LEU A 200 -10.47 -2.33 -5.47
CA LEU A 200 -11.62 -3.10 -5.01
C LEU A 200 -12.79 -2.17 -4.69
N ALA A 201 -12.56 -1.06 -3.97
CA ALA A 201 -13.57 -0.05 -3.70
C ALA A 201 -14.16 0.50 -5.01
N ALA A 202 -13.31 0.92 -5.96
CA ALA A 202 -13.76 1.52 -7.22
C ALA A 202 -14.64 0.57 -8.04
N ILE A 203 -14.26 -0.71 -8.14
CA ILE A 203 -15.04 -1.67 -8.93
C ILE A 203 -16.31 -2.08 -8.18
N SER A 204 -16.23 -2.32 -6.87
CA SER A 204 -17.36 -2.78 -6.07
C SER A 204 -18.43 -1.71 -5.87
N LEU A 205 -18.06 -0.44 -5.74
CA LEU A 205 -19.01 0.68 -5.71
C LEU A 205 -19.75 0.87 -7.04
N ALA A 206 -19.14 0.44 -8.16
CA ALA A 206 -19.79 0.49 -9.46
C ALA A 206 -20.77 -0.69 -9.69
N ARG A 207 -20.86 -1.66 -8.78
CA ARG A 207 -21.79 -2.80 -8.88
C ARG A 207 -23.17 -2.38 -8.36
N ARG A 208 -24.21 -2.68 -9.15
CA ARG A 208 -25.61 -2.39 -8.80
C ARG A 208 -26.40 -3.66 -8.51
N HIS A 209 -26.04 -4.76 -9.16
CA HIS A 209 -26.60 -6.09 -8.99
C HIS A 209 -25.47 -7.10 -9.22
N GLY A 210 -25.65 -8.33 -8.75
CA GLY A 210 -24.76 -9.45 -9.05
C GLY A 210 -25.48 -10.75 -8.81
N ASP A 211 -25.34 -11.70 -9.74
CA ASP A 211 -25.86 -13.04 -9.57
C ASP A 211 -25.01 -13.86 -8.58
N ALA A 212 -25.45 -15.08 -8.28
CA ALA A 212 -24.77 -15.98 -7.35
C ALA A 212 -23.30 -16.24 -7.73
N GLU A 213 -23.04 -16.43 -9.03
CA GLU A 213 -21.73 -16.75 -9.59
C GLU A 213 -20.78 -15.55 -9.43
N GLU A 214 -21.25 -14.34 -9.78
CA GLU A 214 -20.51 -13.11 -9.61
C GLU A 214 -20.23 -12.84 -8.12
N ASN A 215 -21.22 -12.99 -7.24
CA ASN A 215 -21.03 -12.75 -5.80
C ASN A 215 -20.02 -13.73 -5.18
N ALA A 216 -20.01 -15.00 -5.63
CA ALA A 216 -19.02 -15.98 -5.21
C ALA A 216 -17.60 -15.60 -5.69
N ALA A 217 -17.44 -15.18 -6.94
CA ALA A 217 -16.16 -14.71 -7.46
C ALA A 217 -15.63 -13.49 -6.69
N TRP A 218 -16.49 -12.57 -6.29
CA TRP A 218 -16.11 -11.42 -5.47
C TRP A 218 -15.67 -11.79 -4.06
N ALA A 219 -16.39 -12.69 -3.40
CA ALA A 219 -15.97 -13.21 -2.09
C ALA A 219 -14.59 -13.89 -2.18
N GLN A 220 -14.33 -14.62 -3.25
CA GLN A 220 -13.03 -15.24 -3.48
C GLN A 220 -11.93 -14.22 -3.79
N ALA A 221 -12.22 -13.20 -4.62
CA ALA A 221 -11.28 -12.13 -4.92
C ALA A 221 -10.86 -11.40 -3.65
N TRP A 222 -11.78 -11.19 -2.73
CA TRP A 222 -11.48 -10.64 -1.42
C TRP A 222 -10.60 -11.55 -0.57
N SER A 223 -10.90 -12.85 -0.51
CA SER A 223 -10.06 -13.81 0.21
C SER A 223 -8.63 -13.81 -0.32
N HIS A 224 -8.44 -13.78 -1.65
CA HIS A 224 -7.11 -13.67 -2.25
C HIS A 224 -6.44 -12.34 -1.90
N PHE A 225 -7.18 -11.23 -1.97
CA PHE A 225 -6.65 -9.92 -1.57
C PHE A 225 -6.26 -9.89 -0.09
N GLY A 226 -7.00 -10.58 0.78
CA GLY A 226 -6.68 -10.72 2.19
C GLY A 226 -5.27 -11.28 2.44
N THR A 227 -4.83 -12.25 1.63
CA THR A 227 -3.46 -12.79 1.67
C THR A 227 -2.43 -11.75 1.19
N VAL A 228 -2.72 -11.04 0.10
CA VAL A 228 -1.84 -9.97 -0.42
C VAL A 228 -1.71 -8.84 0.60
N ALA A 229 -2.82 -8.43 1.20
CA ALA A 229 -2.89 -7.40 2.23
C ALA A 229 -2.09 -7.83 3.48
N LEU A 230 -2.17 -9.09 3.90
CA LEU A 230 -1.39 -9.60 5.03
C LEU A 230 0.12 -9.40 4.83
N TRP A 231 0.66 -9.82 3.68
CA TRP A 231 2.08 -9.64 3.38
C TRP A 231 2.47 -8.16 3.24
N SER A 232 1.59 -7.36 2.63
CA SER A 232 1.79 -5.92 2.46
C SER A 232 1.83 -5.19 3.80
N VAL A 233 0.87 -5.48 4.68
CA VAL A 233 0.80 -4.97 6.05
C VAL A 233 2.03 -5.42 6.84
N GLY A 234 2.44 -6.67 6.71
CA GLY A 234 3.65 -7.19 7.36
C GLY A 234 4.90 -6.40 6.97
N ALA A 235 5.08 -6.15 5.67
CA ALA A 235 6.18 -5.32 5.18
C ALA A 235 6.10 -3.88 5.70
N VAL A 236 4.91 -3.27 5.72
CA VAL A 236 4.67 -1.91 6.21
C VAL A 236 4.95 -1.78 7.71
N VAL A 237 4.55 -2.75 8.53
CA VAL A 237 4.79 -2.76 9.98
C VAL A 237 6.28 -2.91 10.26
N ALA A 238 6.92 -3.90 9.65
CA ALA A 238 8.35 -4.16 9.86
C ALA A 238 9.22 -2.95 9.47
N SER A 239 8.98 -2.42 8.28
CA SER A 239 9.67 -1.20 7.81
C SER A 239 9.29 0.03 8.63
N GLY A 240 8.02 0.18 9.01
CA GLY A 240 7.54 1.31 9.80
C GLY A 240 8.15 1.37 11.20
N LEU A 241 8.35 0.22 11.84
CA LEU A 241 9.04 0.12 13.13
C LEU A 241 10.52 0.55 12.98
N TRP A 242 11.18 0.08 11.92
CA TRP A 242 12.55 0.50 11.59
C TRP A 242 12.66 2.01 11.40
N LEU A 243 11.78 2.58 10.57
CA LEU A 243 11.77 4.01 10.29
C LEU A 243 11.46 4.82 11.55
N THR A 244 10.47 4.41 12.34
CA THR A 244 10.10 5.11 13.59
C THR A 244 11.27 5.21 14.55
N ARG A 245 12.06 4.13 14.72
CA ARG A 245 13.30 4.15 15.52
C ARG A 245 14.29 5.20 15.02
N ARG A 246 14.44 5.36 13.71
CA ARG A 246 15.35 6.33 13.12
C ARG A 246 14.88 7.76 13.31
N GLU A 247 13.58 7.99 13.14
CA GLU A 247 13.01 9.34 13.13
C GLU A 247 12.66 9.86 14.53
N VAL A 248 12.43 8.97 15.49
CA VAL A 248 12.01 9.29 16.87
C VAL A 248 13.04 8.74 17.86
N GLY A 249 13.65 9.63 18.65
CA GLY A 249 14.70 9.29 19.62
C GLY A 249 14.18 8.96 21.02
N SER A 250 13.06 9.54 21.43
CA SER A 250 12.40 9.24 22.71
C SER A 250 10.88 9.31 22.57
N ILE A 251 10.16 8.61 23.45
CA ILE A 251 8.69 8.59 23.42
C ILE A 251 8.11 9.99 23.64
N ASP A 252 8.78 10.82 24.47
CA ASP A 252 8.38 12.21 24.72
C ASP A 252 8.25 13.05 23.44
N GLN A 253 9.10 12.79 22.45
CA GLN A 253 9.05 13.48 21.18
C GLN A 253 7.75 13.28 20.42
N LEU A 254 6.96 12.24 20.71
CA LEU A 254 5.67 12.02 20.08
C LEU A 254 4.64 13.12 20.38
N TRP A 255 4.76 13.78 21.54
CA TRP A 255 3.88 14.89 21.91
C TRP A 255 4.58 16.25 21.94
N THR A 256 5.91 16.29 22.12
CA THR A 256 6.66 17.56 22.14
C THR A 256 7.03 18.08 20.74
N THR A 257 7.15 17.21 19.73
CA THR A 257 7.51 17.61 18.35
C THR A 257 6.29 17.66 17.42
N ILE A 258 6.34 18.45 16.35
CA ILE A 258 5.28 18.48 15.32
C ILE A 258 5.34 17.18 14.51
N PHE A 259 6.52 16.72 14.11
CA PHE A 259 6.71 15.42 13.48
C PHE A 259 6.06 14.30 14.30
N GLY A 260 6.33 14.26 15.60
CA GLY A 260 5.81 13.24 16.53
C GLY A 260 4.29 13.24 16.59
N ARG A 261 3.64 14.41 16.65
CA ARG A 261 2.19 14.54 16.68
C ARG A 261 1.53 14.09 15.37
N VAL A 262 2.13 14.44 14.23
CA VAL A 262 1.68 13.96 12.91
C VAL A 262 1.87 12.44 12.79
N LEU A 263 2.98 11.91 13.28
CA LEU A 263 3.23 10.48 13.31
C LEU A 263 2.20 9.77 14.21
N LEU A 264 1.87 10.31 15.37
CA LEU A 264 0.85 9.76 16.26
C LEU A 264 -0.52 9.70 15.56
N ALA A 265 -0.93 10.78 14.88
CA ALA A 265 -2.15 10.78 14.07
C ALA A 265 -2.12 9.69 12.99
N LYS A 266 -0.98 9.52 12.29
CA LYS A 266 -0.78 8.42 11.32
C LYS A 266 -0.95 7.05 11.99
N LEU A 267 -0.38 6.84 13.17
CA LEU A 267 -0.47 5.57 13.90
C LEU A 267 -1.91 5.24 14.34
N VAL A 268 -2.69 6.24 14.77
CA VAL A 268 -4.11 6.06 15.10
C VAL A 268 -4.90 5.61 13.87
N LEU A 269 -4.68 6.24 12.72
CA LEU A 269 -5.34 5.84 11.46
C LEU A 269 -4.92 4.43 11.02
N VAL A 270 -3.64 4.08 11.16
CA VAL A 270 -3.16 2.72 10.86
C VAL A 270 -3.76 1.69 11.82
N ALA A 271 -3.90 2.02 13.11
CA ALA A 271 -4.57 1.15 14.08
C ALA A 271 -6.04 0.92 13.72
N ALA A 272 -6.75 1.95 13.26
CA ALA A 272 -8.11 1.83 12.74
C ALA A 272 -8.18 0.91 11.51
N LEU A 273 -7.22 1.01 10.58
CA LEU A 273 -7.12 0.09 9.44
C LEU A 273 -6.85 -1.35 9.87
N PHE A 274 -6.03 -1.58 10.89
CA PHE A 274 -5.80 -2.93 11.43
C PHE A 274 -7.04 -3.49 12.10
N ALA A 275 -7.78 -2.68 12.86
CA ALA A 275 -9.04 -3.10 13.45
C ALA A 275 -10.06 -3.48 12.36
N ALA A 276 -10.19 -2.67 11.30
CA ALA A 276 -11.06 -2.96 10.17
C ALA A 276 -10.64 -4.23 9.42
N GLY A 277 -9.34 -4.38 9.12
CA GLY A 277 -8.80 -5.57 8.46
C GLY A 277 -8.95 -6.84 9.30
N ALA A 278 -8.74 -6.76 10.62
CA ALA A 278 -8.96 -7.86 11.54
C ALA A 278 -10.44 -8.24 11.61
N TRP A 279 -11.35 -7.26 11.71
CA TRP A 279 -12.79 -7.52 11.65
C TRP A 279 -13.19 -8.23 10.35
N ASN A 280 -12.65 -7.77 9.22
CA ASN A 280 -12.90 -8.37 7.92
C ASN A 280 -12.46 -9.83 7.85
N GLN A 281 -11.27 -10.13 8.36
CA GLN A 281 -10.70 -11.48 8.30
C GLN A 281 -11.29 -12.44 9.34
N LEU A 282 -11.62 -11.95 10.53
CA LEU A 282 -12.03 -12.78 11.67
C LEU A 282 -13.54 -12.92 11.81
N VAL A 283 -14.31 -11.96 11.30
CA VAL A 283 -15.77 -11.92 11.47
C VAL A 283 -16.46 -12.02 10.12
N LEU A 284 -16.18 -11.09 9.20
CA LEU A 284 -16.93 -10.98 7.94
C LEU A 284 -16.65 -12.16 7.00
N MET A 285 -15.39 -12.54 6.80
CA MET A 285 -15.04 -13.64 5.89
C MET A 285 -15.55 -15.01 6.35
N PRO A 286 -15.40 -15.41 7.63
CA PRO A 286 -16.00 -16.63 8.13
C PRO A 286 -17.53 -16.64 8.00
N ALA A 287 -18.19 -15.50 8.22
CA ALA A 287 -19.64 -15.38 8.05
C ALA A 287 -20.07 -15.60 6.59
N ILE A 288 -19.39 -14.99 5.62
CA ILE A 288 -19.65 -15.20 4.19
C ILE A 288 -19.42 -16.68 3.81
N ALA A 289 -18.33 -17.28 4.28
CA ALA A 289 -18.03 -18.69 4.00
C ALA A 289 -19.10 -19.63 4.57
N ARG A 290 -19.64 -19.34 5.76
CA ARG A 290 -20.74 -20.10 6.37
C ARG A 290 -22.03 -20.00 5.55
N GLU A 291 -22.42 -18.79 5.14
CA GLU A 291 -23.64 -18.59 4.34
C GLU A 291 -23.51 -19.20 2.93
N GLN A 292 -22.30 -19.18 2.33
CA GLN A 292 -22.01 -19.89 1.08
C GLN A 292 -22.22 -21.41 1.22
N ARG A 293 -21.71 -22.02 2.30
CA ARG A 293 -21.90 -23.46 2.57
C ARG A 293 -23.36 -23.84 2.78
N ARG A 294 -24.16 -22.93 3.34
CA ARG A 294 -25.60 -23.11 3.54
C ARG A 294 -26.43 -22.86 2.27
N ASN A 295 -25.78 -22.55 1.14
CA ASN A 295 -26.43 -22.18 -0.12
C ASN A 295 -27.39 -20.97 0.00
N HIS A 296 -27.17 -20.08 0.98
CA HIS A 296 -27.98 -18.89 1.19
C HIS A 296 -27.55 -17.73 0.28
N GLN A 297 -27.79 -17.88 -1.03
CA GLN A 297 -27.33 -16.94 -2.07
C GLN A 297 -27.78 -15.49 -1.84
N GLN A 298 -28.97 -15.29 -1.27
CA GLN A 298 -29.50 -13.95 -0.96
C GLN A 298 -28.66 -13.23 0.10
N ARG A 299 -28.30 -13.89 1.21
CA ARG A 299 -27.45 -13.31 2.26
C ARG A 299 -26.03 -13.05 1.79
N VAL A 300 -25.48 -13.95 0.98
CA VAL A 300 -24.16 -13.75 0.37
C VAL A 300 -24.18 -12.51 -0.54
N GLY A 301 -25.23 -12.37 -1.36
CA GLY A 301 -25.44 -11.19 -2.20
C GLY A 301 -25.57 -9.90 -1.39
N GLU A 302 -26.35 -9.91 -0.31
CA GLU A 302 -26.51 -8.76 0.58
C GLU A 302 -25.17 -8.31 1.17
N LEU A 303 -24.39 -9.24 1.75
CA LEU A 303 -23.08 -8.95 2.33
C LEU A 303 -22.08 -8.42 1.29
N VAL A 304 -22.04 -9.02 0.10
CA VAL A 304 -21.12 -8.67 -0.99
C VAL A 304 -21.50 -7.37 -1.72
N LEU A 305 -22.78 -7.04 -1.81
CA LEU A 305 -23.25 -5.85 -2.53
C LEU A 305 -23.42 -4.62 -1.63
N THR A 306 -23.72 -4.80 -0.34
CA THR A 306 -24.00 -3.67 0.56
C THR A 306 -22.89 -3.42 1.56
N HIS A 307 -22.47 -4.47 2.29
CA HIS A 307 -21.52 -4.32 3.39
C HIS A 307 -20.10 -4.14 2.85
N PHE A 308 -19.74 -4.96 1.87
CA PHE A 308 -18.42 -4.97 1.28
C PHE A 308 -18.01 -3.61 0.70
N PRO A 309 -18.74 -2.97 -0.25
CA PRO A 309 -18.25 -1.74 -0.85
C PRO A 309 -18.09 -0.61 0.18
N ARG A 310 -18.93 -0.59 1.22
CA ARG A 310 -18.85 0.40 2.31
C ARG A 310 -17.60 0.21 3.17
N VAL A 311 -17.29 -1.03 3.53
CA VAL A 311 -16.10 -1.33 4.34
C VAL A 311 -14.83 -1.00 3.56
N VAL A 312 -14.69 -1.48 2.32
CA VAL A 312 -13.50 -1.20 1.50
C VAL A 312 -13.35 0.29 1.21
N ALA A 313 -14.45 1.01 0.96
CA ALA A 313 -14.42 2.45 0.77
C ALA A 313 -13.98 3.18 2.05
N THR A 314 -14.46 2.74 3.22
CA THR A 314 -14.06 3.31 4.52
C THR A 314 -12.57 3.08 4.77
N GLU A 315 -12.07 1.85 4.58
CA GLU A 315 -10.63 1.55 4.67
C GLU A 315 -9.82 2.38 3.67
N THR A 316 -10.32 2.55 2.44
CA THR A 316 -9.66 3.40 1.43
C THR A 316 -9.56 4.84 1.89
N VAL A 317 -10.64 5.42 2.44
CA VAL A 317 -10.65 6.81 2.96
C VAL A 317 -9.69 6.97 4.14
N ILE A 318 -9.66 6.03 5.07
CA ILE A 318 -8.69 6.05 6.19
C ILE A 318 -7.26 5.96 5.65
N GLY A 319 -7.01 5.09 4.66
CA GLY A 319 -5.73 4.97 3.98
C GLY A 319 -5.28 6.24 3.26
N LEU A 320 -6.21 6.96 2.62
CA LEU A 320 -5.94 8.29 2.07
C LEU A 320 -5.59 9.30 3.18
N GLY A 321 -6.22 9.21 4.35
CA GLY A 321 -5.83 9.96 5.55
C GLY A 321 -4.41 9.67 6.01
N VAL A 322 -3.99 8.40 5.99
CA VAL A 322 -2.60 7.99 6.29
C VAL A 322 -1.62 8.64 5.30
N LEU A 323 -1.93 8.61 3.99
CA LEU A 323 -1.09 9.27 2.98
C LEU A 323 -1.07 10.80 3.14
N ALA A 324 -2.18 11.40 3.58
CA ALA A 324 -2.24 12.83 3.90
C ALA A 324 -1.29 13.15 5.05
N CYS A 325 -1.30 12.39 6.15
CA CYS A 325 -0.33 12.55 7.25
C CYS A 325 1.12 12.42 6.75
N VAL A 326 1.41 11.46 5.86
CA VAL A 326 2.75 11.28 5.27
C VAL A 326 3.21 12.53 4.52
N SER A 327 2.30 13.32 3.94
CA SER A 327 2.67 14.55 3.24
C SER A 327 3.29 15.61 4.17
N PHE A 328 2.87 15.63 5.44
CA PHE A 328 3.38 16.53 6.49
C PHE A 328 4.65 16.02 7.18
N LEU A 329 4.94 14.72 7.12
CA LEU A 329 6.18 14.16 7.69
C LEU A 329 7.39 14.63 6.86
N VAL A 330 8.09 15.64 7.38
CA VAL A 330 9.30 16.27 6.83
C VAL A 330 10.34 16.38 7.93
N GLY A 331 11.57 15.97 7.66
CA GLY A 331 12.60 15.87 8.69
C GLY A 331 12.35 14.69 9.62
N SER A 332 12.68 14.87 10.90
CA SER A 332 12.57 13.85 11.95
C SER A 332 12.22 14.51 13.29
N ALA A 333 11.61 13.76 14.21
CA ALA A 333 11.37 14.25 15.56
C ALA A 333 12.68 14.47 16.33
N ARG A 334 13.70 13.65 16.05
CA ARG A 334 15.07 13.84 16.57
C ARG A 334 15.63 15.20 16.16
N GLY A 335 15.48 15.55 14.89
CA GLY A 335 15.94 16.83 14.34
C GLY A 335 15.26 18.02 15.02
N GLU A 336 13.94 17.98 15.15
CA GLU A 336 13.17 19.02 15.87
C GLU A 336 13.60 19.15 17.35
N ALA A 337 13.99 18.03 17.98
CA ALA A 337 14.47 17.99 19.35
C ALA A 337 15.98 18.27 19.51
N GLY A 338 16.69 18.62 18.43
CA GLY A 338 18.14 18.86 18.46
C GLY A 338 18.98 17.61 18.76
N GLN A 339 18.42 16.41 18.62
CA GLN A 339 19.13 15.16 18.81
C GLN A 339 19.88 14.74 17.55
N PRO A 340 21.02 14.06 17.69
CA PRO A 340 21.74 13.52 16.55
C PRO A 340 20.92 12.45 15.82
N GLU A 341 21.29 12.23 14.56
CA GLU A 341 20.77 11.11 13.77
C GLU A 341 20.94 9.79 14.54
N ALA A 342 20.04 8.85 14.26
CA ALA A 342 20.10 7.54 14.88
C ALA A 342 21.45 6.87 14.60
N GLY A 343 22.11 6.37 15.66
CA GLY A 343 23.36 5.63 15.53
C GLY A 343 23.19 4.27 14.84
N PRO A 344 24.31 3.58 14.55
CA PRO A 344 24.31 2.33 13.79
C PRO A 344 23.46 1.22 14.41
N ILE A 345 23.13 0.24 13.57
CA ILE A 345 22.30 -0.92 13.95
C ILE A 345 22.85 -1.62 15.20
N ALA A 346 22.05 -1.70 16.25
CA ALA A 346 22.31 -2.62 17.35
C ALA A 346 21.68 -3.98 17.00
N LEU A 347 22.52 -5.01 16.87
CA LEU A 347 22.16 -6.40 16.54
C LEU A 347 20.90 -6.95 17.27
N PRO A 348 20.68 -6.67 18.57
CA PRO A 348 19.51 -7.17 19.30
C PRO A 348 18.16 -6.68 18.74
N LEU A 349 18.11 -5.51 18.11
CA LEU A 349 16.87 -4.93 17.60
C LEU A 349 16.44 -5.53 16.25
N LEU A 350 17.38 -6.02 15.45
CA LEU A 350 17.06 -6.86 14.30
C LEU A 350 16.39 -8.17 14.75
N GLY A 351 16.86 -8.75 15.86
CA GLY A 351 16.24 -9.92 16.48
C GLY A 351 14.80 -9.67 16.90
N ILE A 352 14.51 -8.53 17.53
CA ILE A 352 13.14 -8.15 17.95
C ILE A 352 12.23 -7.96 16.73
N GLY A 353 12.70 -7.31 15.66
CA GLY A 353 11.92 -7.12 14.44
C GLY A 353 11.57 -8.45 13.76
N LEU A 354 12.54 -9.39 13.66
CA LEU A 354 12.32 -10.73 13.14
C LEU A 354 11.37 -11.55 14.01
N VAL A 355 11.47 -11.43 15.33
CA VAL A 355 10.55 -12.08 16.28
C VAL A 355 9.13 -11.54 16.13
N MET A 356 8.95 -10.22 15.97
CA MET A 356 7.62 -9.63 15.77
C MET A 356 7.00 -10.06 14.44
N ILE A 357 7.78 -10.10 13.35
CA ILE A 357 7.32 -10.62 12.05
C ILE A 357 6.96 -12.10 12.17
N GLY A 358 7.79 -12.90 12.84
CA GLY A 358 7.56 -14.31 13.09
C GLY A 358 6.31 -14.56 13.95
N MET A 359 6.12 -13.77 15.00
CA MET A 359 4.93 -13.83 15.85
C MET A 359 3.67 -13.41 15.12
N MET A 360 3.73 -12.38 14.27
CA MET A 360 2.60 -11.97 13.46
C MET A 360 2.24 -13.04 12.43
N ALA A 361 3.23 -13.60 11.74
CA ALA A 361 3.03 -14.73 10.81
C ALA A 361 2.45 -15.96 11.54
N ALA A 362 2.97 -16.29 12.72
CA ALA A 362 2.50 -17.40 13.55
C ALA A 362 1.08 -17.16 14.09
N SER A 363 0.76 -15.93 14.52
CA SER A 363 -0.58 -15.55 14.98
C SER A 363 -1.58 -15.66 13.84
N PHE A 364 -1.29 -15.12 12.66
CA PHE A 364 -2.16 -15.25 11.50
C PHE A 364 -2.29 -16.70 11.00
N TRP A 365 -1.20 -17.46 10.98
CA TRP A 365 -1.25 -18.88 10.65
C TRP A 365 -2.09 -19.67 11.66
N ALA A 366 -1.94 -19.39 12.96
CA ALA A 366 -2.76 -19.99 14.00
C ALA A 366 -4.23 -19.62 13.86
N THR A 367 -4.54 -18.36 13.56
CA THR A 367 -5.92 -17.87 13.44
C THR A 367 -6.63 -18.40 12.19
N THR A 368 -5.94 -18.48 11.06
CA THR A 368 -6.48 -19.11 9.83
C THR A 368 -6.70 -20.60 10.02
N ARG A 369 -5.77 -21.30 10.69
CA ARG A 369 -5.90 -22.73 10.98
C ARG A 369 -6.98 -23.02 12.02
N ALA A 370 -7.12 -22.18 13.04
CA ALA A 370 -8.19 -22.26 14.04
C ALA A 370 -9.57 -22.00 13.40
N SER A 371 -9.68 -20.99 12.54
CA SER A 371 -10.91 -20.74 11.77
C SER A 371 -11.27 -21.91 10.87
N ALA A 372 -10.28 -22.53 10.21
CA ALA A 372 -10.49 -23.73 9.40
C ALA A 372 -10.89 -24.96 10.23
N ALA A 373 -10.38 -25.09 11.46
CA ALA A 373 -10.72 -26.18 12.38
C ALA A 373 -12.15 -26.02 12.93
N LEU A 374 -12.53 -24.82 13.36
CA LEU A 374 -13.89 -24.50 13.80
C LEU A 374 -14.92 -24.73 12.68
N ALA A 375 -14.58 -24.34 11.45
CA ALA A 375 -15.42 -24.60 10.27
C ALA A 375 -15.56 -26.10 9.90
N ARG A 376 -14.71 -26.99 10.45
CA ARG A 376 -14.86 -28.45 10.31
C ARG A 376 -15.71 -29.04 11.43
N LEU A 377 -15.66 -28.48 12.64
CA LEU A 377 -16.47 -28.89 13.78
C LEU A 377 -17.95 -28.52 13.62
N GLU A 378 -18.23 -27.40 12.93
CA GLU A 378 -19.59 -26.95 12.62
C GLU A 378 -20.20 -27.62 11.37
N ALA A 379 -19.48 -28.52 10.70
CA ALA A 379 -20.03 -29.27 9.58
C ALA A 379 -21.05 -30.30 10.11
N PRO A 380 -22.29 -30.35 9.58
CA PRO A 380 -23.24 -31.39 9.96
C PRO A 380 -22.64 -32.76 9.68
N VAL A 381 -22.65 -33.64 10.67
CA VAL A 381 -22.33 -35.06 10.48
C VAL A 381 -23.34 -35.60 9.46
N GLU A 382 -22.88 -35.98 8.28
CA GLU A 382 -23.70 -36.75 7.34
C GLU A 382 -24.21 -38.00 8.07
N ALA A 383 -25.51 -38.07 8.29
CA ALA A 383 -26.13 -39.25 8.85
C ALA A 383 -25.89 -40.42 7.88
N PRO A 384 -25.46 -41.61 8.34
CA PRO A 384 -25.22 -42.73 7.46
C PRO A 384 -26.48 -43.07 6.69
N HIS A 385 -26.36 -43.22 5.37
CA HIS A 385 -27.40 -43.79 4.52
C HIS A 385 -27.87 -45.12 5.13
N ARG A 386 -29.07 -45.15 5.73
CA ARG A 386 -29.78 -46.42 5.95
C ARG A 386 -30.18 -46.93 4.58
N THR A 387 -29.41 -47.88 4.07
CA THR A 387 -29.87 -48.83 3.07
C THR A 387 -31.04 -49.60 3.69
N ALA A 388 -32.26 -49.28 3.25
CA ALA A 388 -33.42 -50.10 3.56
C ALA A 388 -33.35 -51.34 2.67
N ASP A 389 -32.93 -52.46 3.25
CA ASP A 389 -33.08 -53.79 2.67
C ASP A 389 -34.58 -54.09 2.51
N ALA A 390 -35.06 -54.09 1.27
CA ALA A 390 -36.35 -54.65 0.92
C ALA A 390 -36.17 -56.15 0.65
N VAL A 391 -36.35 -56.96 1.69
CA VAL A 391 -36.55 -58.41 1.57
C VAL A 391 -38.00 -58.62 1.12
N GLY A 392 -38.18 -58.99 -0.14
CA GLY A 392 -39.44 -59.52 -0.68
C GLY A 392 -39.22 -60.95 -1.17
N ALA A 393 -39.68 -61.94 -0.41
CA ALA A 393 -39.70 -63.35 -0.80
C ALA A 393 -40.97 -63.68 -1.60
N PRO A 394 -40.91 -64.56 -2.62
CA PRO A 394 -42.09 -65.18 -3.19
C PRO A 394 -42.23 -66.66 -2.74
N SER A 395 -43.41 -67.02 -2.27
CA SER A 395 -43.96 -68.38 -2.34
C SER A 395 -45.45 -68.28 -2.60
#